data_AF-A0A9D0VG22-F1
#
_entry.id   AF-A0A9D0VG22-F1
#
_cell.length_a   1.000
_cell.length_b   1.000
_cell.length_c   1.000
_cell.angle_alpha   90.00
_cell.angle_beta   90.00
_cell.angle_gamma   90.00
#
_symmetry.space_group_name_H-M   'P 1'
#
loop_
_entity.id
_entity.type
_entity.pdbx_description
1 polymer ?
#
loop_
_entity_poly.entity_id
_entity_poly.type
_entity_poly.pdbx_seq_one_letter_code
_entity_poly.pdbx_strand_id
1 'polypeptide(L)' 'MSGSMYKILLWVQHEGKVKAMSRLKIRILPDVMREGILLREVNPHTSCSDDLLVKLRREASAIVGKPCPF' A
#
# COMPACT_ATOMS: atom_id res chain seq x y z
N MET A 1 13.05 10.26 -0.12
CA MET A 1 12.89 8.82 -0.46
C MET A 1 11.51 8.66 -1.09
N SER A 2 11.46 8.36 -2.39
CA SER A 2 10.19 8.22 -3.14
C SER A 2 9.83 6.75 -3.27
N GLY A 3 9.13 6.20 -2.29
CA GLY A 3 8.44 4.91 -2.42
C GLY A 3 7.27 4.97 -3.37
N SER A 4 7.15 4.02 -4.30
CA SER A 4 5.92 3.82 -5.07
C SER A 4 4.96 2.90 -4.33
N MET A 5 3.67 3.00 -4.66
CA MET A 5 2.62 2.10 -4.17
C MET A 5 3.02 0.63 -4.27
N TYR A 6 3.59 0.24 -5.42
CA TYR A 6 4.10 -1.11 -5.68
C TYR A 6 5.12 -1.58 -4.64
N LYS A 7 6.14 -0.75 -4.33
CA LYS A 7 7.17 -1.10 -3.34
C LYS A 7 6.59 -1.31 -1.95
N ILE A 8 5.63 -0.46 -1.56
CA ILE A 8 4.96 -0.57 -0.25
C ILE A 8 4.14 -1.85 -0.17
N LEU A 9 3.37 -2.19 -1.23
CA LEU A 9 2.60 -3.43 -1.26
C LEU A 9 3.51 -4.67 -1.21
N LEU A 10 4.62 -4.69 -1.97
CA LEU A 10 5.59 -5.78 -1.89
C LEU A 10 6.17 -5.93 -0.48
N TRP A 11 6.53 -4.83 0.16
CA TRP A 11 7.06 -4.87 1.53
C TRP A 11 6.04 -5.42 2.53
N VAL A 12 4.77 -5.02 2.43
CA VAL A 12 3.71 -5.58 3.29
C VAL A 12 3.49 -7.07 3.00
N GLN A 13 3.67 -7.51 1.76
CA GLN A 13 3.59 -8.93 1.40
C GLN A 13 4.75 -9.74 2.02
N HIS A 14 5.95 -9.17 2.08
CA HIS A 14 7.14 -9.84 2.62
C HIS A 14 7.24 -9.80 4.15
N GLU A 15 6.98 -8.66 4.78
CA GLU A 15 7.15 -8.45 6.23
C GLU A 15 5.87 -8.70 7.02
N GLY A 16 4.71 -8.65 6.36
CA GLY A 16 3.42 -8.77 7.01
C GLY A 16 3.12 -10.20 7.47
N LYS A 17 2.39 -10.31 8.59
CA LYS A 17 1.82 -11.59 9.04
C LYS A 17 0.74 -12.09 8.06
N VAL A 18 0.31 -13.34 8.24
CA VAL A 18 -0.82 -13.93 7.51
C VAL A 18 -2.02 -12.95 7.53
N LYS A 19 -2.60 -12.67 6.37
CA LYS A 19 -3.69 -11.69 6.13
C LYS A 19 -3.32 -10.20 6.22
N ALA A 20 -2.05 -9.82 6.41
CA ALA A 20 -1.63 -8.41 6.41
C ALA A 20 -2.04 -7.69 5.12
N MET A 21 -1.78 -8.32 3.97
CA MET A 21 -2.19 -7.78 2.67
C MET A 21 -3.71 -7.61 2.58
N SER A 22 -4.50 -8.61 2.97
CA SER A 22 -5.97 -8.51 2.95
C SER A 22 -6.50 -7.38 3.83
N ARG A 23 -5.92 -7.20 5.03
CA ARG A 23 -6.26 -6.09 5.94
C ARG A 23 -5.92 -4.74 5.32
N LEU A 24 -4.75 -4.64 4.67
CA LEU A 24 -4.34 -3.40 4.01
C LEU A 24 -5.30 -3.04 2.88
N LYS A 25 -5.60 -4.01 2.01
CA LYS A 25 -6.53 -3.83 0.89
C LYS A 25 -7.87 -3.26 1.36
N ILE A 26 -8.45 -3.79 2.45
CA ILE A 26 -9.72 -3.29 3.00
C ILE A 26 -9.59 -1.82 3.45
N ARG A 27 -8.47 -1.41 4.04
CA ARG A 27 -8.27 -0.05 4.56
C ARG A 27 -8.05 1.00 3.48
N ILE A 28 -7.44 0.61 2.37
CA ILE A 28 -7.13 1.53 1.25
C ILE A 28 -8.14 1.43 0.10
N LEU A 29 -9.06 0.45 0.13
CA LEU A 29 -10.03 0.19 -0.94
C LEU A 29 -10.81 1.44 -1.37
N PRO A 30 -11.33 2.29 -0.46
CA PRO A 30 -12.10 3.46 -0.87
C PRO A 30 -11.27 4.47 -1.68
N ASP A 31 -9.98 4.62 -1.36
CA ASP A 31 -9.11 5.61 -1.99
C ASP A 31 -8.58 5.10 -3.34
N VAL A 32 -8.21 3.83 -3.43
CA VAL A 32 -7.80 3.23 -4.71
C VAL A 32 -8.96 3.19 -5.70
N MET A 33 -10.20 2.97 -5.22
CA MET A 33 -11.39 3.07 -6.07
C MET A 33 -11.64 4.50 -6.55
N ARG A 34 -11.43 5.50 -5.68
CA ARG A 34 -11.52 6.93 -6.05
C ARG A 34 -10.51 7.30 -7.14
N GLU A 35 -9.32 6.72 -7.12
CA GLU A 35 -8.29 6.94 -8.13
C GLU A 35 -8.36 5.99 -9.34
N GLY A 36 -9.35 5.09 -9.39
CA GLY A 36 -9.47 4.11 -10.49
C GLY A 36 -8.37 3.05 -10.52
N ILE A 37 -7.68 2.82 -9.41
CA ILE A 37 -6.55 1.89 -9.31
C ILE A 37 -7.06 0.49 -8.93
N LEU A 38 -6.75 -0.50 -9.78
CA LEU A 38 -7.01 -1.91 -9.50
C LEU A 38 -5.85 -2.53 -8.73
N LEU A 39 -6.08 -2.85 -7.45
CA LEU A 39 -5.06 -3.42 -6.55
C LEU A 39 -4.40 -4.72 -7.05
N ARG A 40 -5.06 -5.47 -7.93
CA ARG A 40 -4.52 -6.71 -8.53
C ARG A 40 -3.56 -6.44 -9.71
N GLU A 41 -3.53 -5.22 -10.24
CA GLU A 41 -2.77 -4.80 -11.43
C GLU A 41 -1.67 -3.78 -11.08
N VAL A 42 -1.50 -3.48 -9.79
CA VAL A 42 -0.45 -2.58 -9.31
C VAL A 42 0.91 -3.14 -9.68
N ASN A 43 1.67 -2.34 -10.41
CA ASN A 43 2.99 -2.66 -10.93
C ASN A 43 3.95 -1.47 -10.70
N PRO A 44 5.25 -1.60 -11.01
CA PRO A 44 6.22 -0.52 -10.77
C PRO A 44 5.89 0.83 -11.42
N HIS A 45 5.08 0.84 -12.47
CA HIS A 45 4.66 2.03 -13.22
C HIS A 45 3.31 2.59 -12.74
N THR A 46 2.61 1.92 -11.83
CA THR A 46 1.38 2.43 -11.24
C THR A 46 1.69 3.66 -10.40
N SER A 47 1.22 4.80 -10.86
CA SER A 47 1.18 6.05 -10.09
C SER A 47 -0.11 6.10 -9.26
N CYS A 48 -0.02 6.83 -8.15
CA CYS A 48 -1.15 7.23 -7.33
C CYS A 48 -0.90 8.65 -6.84
N SER A 49 -1.92 9.30 -6.29
CA SER A 49 -1.75 10.58 -5.63
C SER A 49 -0.79 10.47 -4.44
N ASP A 50 -0.16 11.60 -4.08
CA ASP A 50 0.68 11.68 -2.89
C ASP A 50 -0.14 11.43 -1.61
N ASP A 51 -1.41 11.85 -1.57
CA ASP A 51 -2.30 11.62 -0.44
C ASP A 51 -2.56 10.13 -0.20
N LEU A 52 -2.84 9.38 -1.27
CA LEU A 52 -2.98 7.93 -1.20
C LEU A 52 -1.66 7.26 -0.80
N LEU A 53 -0.54 7.76 -1.31
CA LEU A 53 0.78 7.24 -0.96
C LEU A 53 1.10 7.43 0.53
N VAL A 54 0.82 8.62 1.08
CA VAL A 54 0.98 8.92 2.52
C VAL A 54 0.08 8.02 3.36
N LYS A 55 -1.19 7.89 2.98
CA LYS A 55 -2.14 7.00 3.66
C LYS A 55 -1.67 5.55 3.63
N LEU A 56 -1.23 5.09 2.46
CA LEU A 56 -0.74 3.73 2.26
C LEU A 56 0.45 3.43 3.17
N ARG A 57 1.43 4.34 3.27
CA ARG A 57 2.60 4.19 4.17
C ARG A 57 2.16 4.07 5.63
N ARG A 58 1.21 4.90 6.05
CA ARG A 58 0.67 4.88 7.43
C ARG A 58 -0.03 3.57 7.74
N GLU A 59 -0.95 3.14 6.88
CA GLU A 59 -1.70 1.89 7.09
C GLU A 59 -0.81 0.65 6.98
N ALA A 60 0.15 0.66 6.05
CA ALA A 60 1.14 -0.40 5.90
C ALA A 60 1.99 -0.53 7.17
N SER A 61 2.47 0.59 7.71
CA SER A 61 3.26 0.60 8.95
C SER A 61 2.45 0.06 10.14
N ALA A 62 1.19 0.47 10.27
CA ALA A 62 0.30 0.00 11.33
C ALA A 62 0.00 -1.51 11.25
N ILE A 63 -0.09 -2.06 10.04
CA ILE A 63 -0.38 -3.49 9.83
C ILE A 63 0.84 -4.36 10.03
N VAL A 64 2.01 -3.93 9.52
CA VAL A 64 3.27 -4.68 9.67
C VAL A 64 3.81 -4.54 11.10
N GLY A 65 3.53 -3.43 11.77
CA GLY A 65 4.07 -3.11 13.10
C GLY A 65 5.50 -2.58 13.05
N LYS A 66 5.94 -2.09 11.88
CA LYS A 66 7.27 -1.49 11.64
C LYS A 66 7.12 -0.21 10.82
N PRO A 67 8.05 0.74 10.90
CA PRO A 67 8.07 1.90 10.00
C PRO A 67 8.18 1.46 8.53
N CYS A 68 7.33 2.01 7.66
CA CYS A 68 7.44 1.81 6.21
C CYS A 68 8.74 2.45 5.70
N PRO A 69 9.60 1.70 4.97
CA PRO A 69 10.93 2.18 4.56
C PRO A 69 10.89 3.09 3.32
N PHE A 70 9.71 3.39 2.78
CA PHE A 70 9.56 4.09 1.50
C PHE A 70 8.74 5.37 1.60
#